data_AF-A0AAV6TK41-F1
#
_entry.id   AF-A0AAV6TK41-F1
#
_cell.length_a   1.000
_cell.length_b   1.000
_cell.length_c   1.000
_cell.angle_alpha   90.00
_cell.angle_beta   90.00
_cell.angle_gamma   90.00
#
_symmetry.space_group_name_H-M   'P 1'
#
loop_
_entity.id
_entity.type
_entity.pdbx_description
1 polymer ?
#
loop_
_entity_poly.entity_id
_entity_poly.type
_entity_poly.pdbx_seq_one_letter_code
_entity_poly.pdbx_strand_id
1 'polypeptide(L)'
;FLPSEIIVFLAALKWLHHLYLDREVHIVLVLSCVRFPLMTMEEVVACYHPPLLPGIVNIPAIRTILLNATCFIAAKCIKQENLFSQLSANPRTFLYEGEQPVLWDVAIFDPVKFEEIQRTKAATKIQAAFRGYLWRKNTKEDLYIAKCAATVIQSVFRGYRERKALK
;
A
#
# COMPACT_ATOMS: atom_id res chain seq x y z
N PHE A 1 0.19 -3.67 17.08
CA PHE A 1 0.58 -2.25 17.10
C PHE A 1 0.39 -1.64 15.72
N LEU A 2 -0.63 -0.81 15.48
CA LEU A 2 -0.75 -0.12 14.18
C LEU A 2 0.58 0.58 13.86
N PRO A 3 1.07 0.56 12.60
CA PRO A 3 2.28 1.28 12.24
C PRO A 3 2.10 2.73 12.67
N SER A 4 3.01 3.21 13.51
CA SER A 4 2.92 4.56 14.08
C SER A 4 2.85 5.59 12.96
N GLU A 5 2.04 6.63 13.13
CA GLU A 5 1.90 7.70 12.13
C GLU A 5 3.22 8.46 11.90
N ILE A 6 4.23 8.33 12.78
CA ILE A 6 5.58 8.86 12.56
C ILE A 6 6.20 8.34 11.26
N ILE A 7 5.85 7.11 10.89
CA ILE A 7 6.29 6.46 9.66
C ILE A 7 5.78 7.20 8.44
N VAL A 8 4.48 7.55 8.48
CA VAL A 8 3.81 8.27 7.40
C VAL A 8 4.38 9.69 7.29
N PHE A 9 4.68 10.32 8.43
CA PHE A 9 5.36 11.62 8.47
C PHE A 9 6.75 11.58 7.83
N LEU A 10 7.60 10.61 8.19
CA LEU A 10 8.94 10.48 7.61
C LEU A 10 8.88 10.16 6.10
N ALA A 11 7.92 9.32 5.68
CA ALA A 11 7.70 9.05 4.27
C ALA A 11 7.28 10.31 3.50
N ALA A 12 6.38 11.13 4.08
CA ALA A 12 5.98 12.41 3.53
C ALA A 12 7.18 13.37 3.40
N LEU A 13 8.02 13.48 4.43
CA LEU A 13 9.23 14.31 4.38
C LEU A 13 10.22 13.84 3.31
N LYS A 14 10.45 12.53 3.20
CA LYS A 14 11.31 11.94 2.16
C LYS A 14 10.77 12.24 0.76
N TRP A 15 9.46 12.15 0.59
CA TRP A 15 8.80 12.49 -0.67
C TRP A 15 8.95 13.99 -1.00
N LEU A 16 8.73 14.88 -0.03
CA LEU A 16 8.93 16.32 -0.21
C LEU A 16 10.38 16.66 -0.53
N HIS A 17 11.35 16.01 0.12
CA HIS A 17 12.77 16.25 -0.07
C HIS A 17 13.27 15.91 -1.49
N HIS A 18 12.75 14.84 -2.11
CA HIS A 18 13.23 14.38 -3.41
C HIS A 18 13.09 15.44 -4.54
N LEU A 19 12.04 16.26 -4.51
CA LEU A 19 11.75 17.29 -5.52
C LEU A 19 11.09 18.50 -4.84
N TYR A 20 11.84 19.17 -3.95
CA TYR A 20 11.28 20.18 -3.07
C TYR A 20 10.64 21.36 -3.82
N LEU A 21 11.30 21.89 -4.84
CA LEU A 21 10.85 23.08 -5.59
C LEU A 21 9.44 22.90 -6.19
N ASP A 22 9.17 21.75 -6.80
CA ASP A 22 7.87 21.45 -7.40
C ASP A 22 6.82 21.05 -6.36
N ARG A 23 7.26 20.50 -5.22
CA ARG A 23 6.40 19.89 -4.20
C ARG A 23 6.08 20.83 -3.03
N GLU A 24 6.71 22.00 -2.96
CA GLU A 24 6.50 22.98 -1.88
C GLU A 24 5.02 23.34 -1.70
N VAL A 25 4.31 23.54 -2.81
CA VAL A 25 2.88 23.87 -2.83
C VAL A 25 2.02 22.79 -2.16
N HIS A 26 2.48 21.53 -2.16
CA HIS A 26 1.76 20.39 -1.63
C HIS A 26 2.07 20.10 -0.16
N ILE A 27 3.00 20.82 0.49
CA ILE A 27 3.46 20.55 1.86
C ILE A 27 2.28 20.49 2.83
N VAL A 28 1.43 21.52 2.85
CA VAL A 28 0.30 21.60 3.79
C VAL A 28 -0.69 20.46 3.55
N LEU A 29 -0.99 20.15 2.29
CA LEU A 29 -1.90 19.08 1.93
C LEU A 29 -1.36 17.71 2.35
N VAL A 30 -0.09 17.41 2.03
CA VAL A 30 0.56 16.15 2.37
C VAL A 30 0.64 15.96 3.88
N LEU A 31 1.03 17.00 4.62
CA LEU A 31 1.14 16.91 6.07
C LEU A 31 -0.22 16.89 6.78
N SER A 32 -1.27 17.49 6.20
CA SER A 32 -2.63 17.34 6.73
C SER A 32 -3.16 15.90 6.67
N CYS A 33 -2.60 15.06 5.79
CA CYS A 33 -2.95 13.65 5.71
C CYS A 33 -2.30 12.79 6.81
N VAL A 34 -1.35 13.33 7.57
CA VAL A 34 -0.69 12.66 8.69
C VAL A 34 -1.55 12.83 9.94
N ARG A 35 -1.90 11.73 10.61
CA ARG A 35 -2.73 11.76 11.82
C ARG A 35 -1.87 11.91 13.07
N PHE A 36 -1.28 13.09 13.24
CA PHE A 36 -0.47 13.42 14.43
C PHE A 36 -1.12 13.08 15.78
N PRO A 37 -2.45 13.24 15.99
CA PRO A 37 -3.09 12.88 17.27
C PRO A 37 -3.00 11.40 17.68
N LEU A 38 -2.61 10.50 16.75
CA LEU A 38 -2.44 9.07 17.00
C LEU A 38 -1.01 8.66 17.36
N MET A 39 -0.04 9.58 17.28
CA MET A 39 1.35 9.34 17.64
C MET A 39 1.54 9.34 19.18
N THR A 40 2.66 8.80 19.66
CA THR A 40 3.07 8.96 21.06
C THR A 40 3.59 10.38 21.33
N MET A 41 3.70 10.75 22.60
CA MET A 41 4.26 12.05 22.97
C MET A 41 5.70 12.21 22.47
N GLU A 42 6.54 11.17 22.56
CA GLU A 42 7.92 11.26 22.06
C GLU A 42 7.97 11.48 20.54
N GLU A 43 7.08 10.80 19.81
CA GLU A 43 7.00 10.90 18.35
C GLU A 43 6.56 12.28 17.88
N VAL A 44 5.59 12.90 18.54
CA VAL A 44 5.16 14.27 18.20
C VAL A 44 6.22 15.29 18.55
N VAL A 45 6.92 15.12 19.69
CA VAL A 45 8.06 15.98 20.03
C VAL A 45 9.16 15.87 18.96
N ALA A 46 9.45 14.66 18.46
CA ALA A 46 10.40 14.47 17.37
C ALA A 46 9.98 15.19 16.07
N CYS A 47 8.67 15.35 15.82
CA CYS A 47 8.17 16.06 14.63
C CYS A 47 8.45 17.57 14.63
N TYR A 48 8.74 18.19 15.80
CA TYR A 48 9.18 19.60 15.85
C TYR A 48 10.59 19.80 15.33
N HIS A 49 11.41 18.75 15.33
CA HIS A 49 12.80 18.77 14.86
C HIS A 49 13.01 17.67 13.80
N PRO A 50 12.39 17.79 12.62
CA PRO A 50 12.46 16.73 11.63
C PRO A 50 13.88 16.60 11.05
N PRO A 51 14.34 15.37 10.75
CA PRO A 51 15.68 15.12 10.23
C PRO A 51 15.88 15.65 8.80
N LEU A 52 14.79 15.82 8.04
CA LEU A 52 14.77 16.35 6.69
C LEU A 52 13.90 17.61 6.66
N LEU A 53 14.38 18.66 5.99
CA LEU A 53 13.67 19.92 5.77
C LEU A 53 13.16 20.57 7.09
N PRO A 54 14.05 20.97 8.02
CA PRO A 54 13.65 21.56 9.31
C PRO A 54 12.82 22.85 9.17
N GLY A 55 12.95 23.56 8.04
CA GLY A 55 12.19 24.77 7.75
C GLY A 55 10.68 24.56 7.61
N ILE A 56 10.20 23.34 7.38
CA ILE A 56 8.77 23.05 7.20
C ILE A 56 7.95 23.37 8.46
N VAL A 57 8.53 23.19 9.65
CA VAL A 57 7.87 23.46 10.95
C VAL A 57 7.67 24.96 11.18
N ASN A 58 8.38 25.82 10.45
CA ASN A 58 8.18 27.27 10.51
C ASN A 58 6.92 27.73 9.76
N ILE A 59 6.33 26.88 8.92
CA ILE A 59 5.08 27.18 8.25
C ILE A 59 3.96 27.22 9.31
N PRO A 60 3.20 28.33 9.44
CA PRO A 60 2.20 28.50 10.49
C PRO A 60 1.16 27.38 10.52
N ALA A 61 0.67 26.95 9.36
CA ALA A 61 -0.31 25.87 9.24
C ALA A 61 0.20 24.55 9.85
N ILE A 62 1.46 24.18 9.59
CA ILE A 62 2.06 22.95 10.12
C ILE A 62 2.26 23.06 11.63
N ARG A 63 2.71 24.23 12.10
CA ARG A 63 2.87 24.49 13.53
C ARG A 63 1.55 24.37 14.28
N THR A 64 0.45 24.88 13.74
CA THR A 64 -0.89 24.73 14.32
C THR A 64 -1.31 23.26 14.39
N ILE A 65 -1.06 22.47 13.33
CA ILE A 65 -1.37 21.03 13.32
C ILE A 65 -0.60 20.29 14.43
N LEU A 66 0.71 20.56 14.56
CA LEU A 66 1.55 19.95 15.60
C LEU A 66 1.11 20.37 17.01
N LEU A 67 0.82 21.65 17.22
CA LEU A 67 0.33 22.16 18.51
C LEU A 67 -0.99 21.49 18.91
N ASN A 68 -1.95 21.43 17.99
CA ASN A 68 -3.23 20.77 18.22
C ASN A 68 -3.05 19.29 18.61
N ALA A 69 -2.15 18.58 17.91
CA ALA A 69 -1.81 17.20 18.24
C ALA A 69 -1.16 17.08 19.62
N THR A 70 -0.21 17.96 19.97
CA THR A 70 0.41 17.95 21.32
C THR A 70 -0.61 18.19 22.42
N CYS A 71 -1.53 19.14 22.24
CA CYS A 71 -2.59 19.42 23.21
C CYS A 71 -3.51 18.20 23.38
N PHE A 72 -3.91 17.56 22.29
CA PHE A 72 -4.73 16.36 22.32
C PHE A 72 -4.03 15.20 23.04
N ILE A 73 -2.77 14.93 22.70
CA ILE A 73 -1.99 13.84 23.31
C ILE A 73 -1.74 14.11 24.80
N ALA A 74 -1.44 15.35 25.18
CA ALA A 74 -1.29 15.74 26.59
C ALA A 74 -2.59 15.50 27.38
N ALA A 75 -3.74 15.91 26.83
CA ALA A 75 -5.04 15.65 27.45
C ALA A 75 -5.35 14.15 27.55
N LYS A 76 -4.97 13.38 26.53
CA LYS A 76 -5.06 11.92 26.53
C LYS A 76 -4.21 11.27 27.62
N CYS A 77 -2.99 11.74 27.88
CA CYS A 77 -2.16 11.27 28.98
C CYS A 77 -2.82 11.49 30.36
N ILE A 78 -3.64 12.54 30.50
CA ILE A 78 -4.40 12.88 31.73
C ILE A 78 -5.77 12.17 31.77
N LYS A 79 -6.10 11.34 30.76
CA LYS A 79 -7.42 10.68 30.56
C LYS A 79 -8.58 11.67 30.40
N GLN A 80 -8.30 12.86 29.89
CA GLN A 80 -9.25 13.94 29.64
C GLN A 80 -9.51 14.15 28.14
N GLU A 81 -9.72 13.05 27.41
CA GLU A 81 -9.89 13.08 25.94
C GLU A 81 -11.14 13.86 25.50
N ASN A 82 -12.15 13.97 26.37
CA ASN A 82 -13.42 14.65 26.09
C ASN A 82 -13.25 16.16 25.82
N LEU A 83 -12.22 16.80 26.39
CA LEU A 83 -11.98 18.24 26.19
C LEU A 83 -11.55 18.59 24.76
N PHE A 84 -10.94 17.65 24.05
CA PHE A 84 -10.36 17.86 22.72
C PHE A 84 -10.89 16.86 21.70
N SER A 85 -12.13 16.39 21.88
CA SER A 85 -12.77 15.40 20.99
C SER A 85 -12.75 15.82 19.51
N GLN A 86 -12.79 17.12 19.23
CA GLN A 86 -12.68 17.70 17.88
C GLN A 86 -11.31 17.49 17.21
N LEU A 87 -10.26 17.30 18.00
CA LEU A 87 -8.88 17.07 17.53
C LEU A 87 -8.55 15.58 17.41
N SER A 88 -9.49 14.71 17.75
CA SER A 88 -9.38 13.26 17.60
C SER A 88 -9.24 12.87 16.13
N ALA A 89 -8.38 11.89 15.84
CA ALA A 89 -8.25 11.30 14.52
C ALA A 89 -8.59 9.80 14.56
N ASN A 90 -9.30 9.32 13.56
CA ASN A 90 -9.62 7.90 13.44
C ASN A 90 -8.42 7.12 12.88
N PRO A 91 -8.02 5.98 13.49
CA PRO A 91 -6.98 5.11 12.96
C PRO A 91 -7.24 4.69 11.51
N ARG A 92 -6.16 4.48 10.74
CA ARG A 92 -6.29 3.95 9.37
C ARG A 92 -6.79 2.50 9.45
N THR A 93 -7.88 2.21 8.75
CA THR A 93 -8.35 0.85 8.50
C THR A 93 -7.50 0.25 7.38
N PHE A 94 -6.71 -0.76 7.70
CA PHE A 94 -6.00 -1.56 6.71
C PHE A 94 -6.92 -2.70 6.27
N LEU A 95 -7.03 -2.94 4.96
CA LEU A 95 -7.86 -4.03 4.39
C LEU A 95 -7.36 -5.42 4.81
N TYR A 96 -6.11 -5.50 5.27
CA TYR A 96 -5.48 -6.73 5.72
C TYR A 96 -5.52 -6.81 7.24
N GLU A 97 -6.34 -7.74 7.76
CA GLU A 97 -6.44 -8.07 9.19
C GLU A 97 -5.37 -9.06 9.66
N GLY A 98 -4.43 -9.46 8.79
CA GLY A 98 -3.39 -10.45 9.11
C GLY A 98 -2.18 -9.86 9.85
N GLU A 99 -1.04 -10.55 9.77
CA GLU A 99 0.20 -10.13 10.42
C GLU A 99 0.62 -8.73 9.99
N GLN A 100 1.13 -7.96 10.97
CA GLN A 100 1.47 -6.57 10.76
C GLN A 100 2.58 -6.44 9.72
N PRO A 101 2.42 -5.56 8.70
CA PRO A 101 3.51 -5.32 7.75
C PRO A 101 4.69 -4.70 8.50
N VAL A 102 5.77 -5.46 8.65
CA VAL A 102 7.03 -4.95 9.19
C VAL A 102 7.66 -4.04 8.13
N LEU A 103 7.38 -2.75 8.24
CA LEU A 103 7.83 -1.76 7.25
C LEU A 103 9.34 -1.48 7.34
N TRP A 104 9.94 -1.72 8.51
CA TRP A 104 11.36 -1.48 8.81
C TRP A 104 11.93 -2.59 9.68
N ASP A 105 12.13 -3.75 9.07
CA ASP A 105 12.95 -4.76 9.72
C ASP A 105 14.41 -4.28 9.67
N VAL A 106 14.99 -3.93 10.82
CA VAL A 106 16.40 -3.53 10.92
C VAL A 106 17.31 -4.65 10.40
N ALA A 107 16.84 -5.89 10.44
CA ALA A 107 17.54 -7.03 9.85
C ALA A 107 17.52 -7.03 8.30
N ILE A 108 16.83 -6.11 7.62
CA ILE A 108 17.01 -5.89 6.17
C ILE A 108 18.42 -5.38 5.87
N PHE A 109 19.07 -4.72 6.82
CA PHE A 109 20.46 -4.28 6.69
C PHE A 109 21.48 -5.39 7.02
N ASP A 110 21.02 -6.56 7.47
CA ASP A 110 21.87 -7.76 7.52
C ASP A 110 22.11 -8.24 6.08
N PRO A 111 23.36 -8.22 5.58
CA PRO A 111 23.67 -8.61 4.21
C PRO A 111 23.19 -10.02 3.87
N VAL A 112 23.24 -10.94 4.83
CA VAL A 112 22.87 -12.35 4.64
C VAL A 112 21.35 -12.47 4.48
N LYS A 113 20.60 -11.82 5.36
CA LYS A 113 19.13 -11.84 5.33
C LYS A 113 18.58 -11.11 4.09
N PHE A 114 19.22 -10.01 3.69
CA PHE A 114 18.87 -9.31 2.45
C PHE A 114 19.02 -10.21 1.23
N GLU A 115 20.14 -10.93 1.11
CA GLU A 115 20.37 -11.84 -0.01
C GLU A 115 19.33 -12.97 -0.05
N GLU A 116 18.99 -13.55 1.10
CA GLU A 116 17.95 -14.58 1.21
C GLU A 116 16.58 -14.07 0.75
N ILE A 117 16.18 -12.87 1.16
CA ILE A 117 14.93 -12.22 0.73
C ILE A 117 14.92 -12.00 -0.79
N GLN A 118 16.05 -11.61 -1.38
CA GLN A 118 16.13 -11.40 -2.82
C GLN A 118 16.07 -12.72 -3.59
N ARG A 119 16.73 -13.78 -3.10
CA ARG A 119 16.66 -15.13 -3.67
C ARG A 119 15.23 -15.69 -3.62
N THR A 120 14.56 -15.57 -2.48
CA THR A 120 13.16 -16.03 -2.32
C THR A 120 12.22 -15.25 -3.24
N LYS A 121 12.31 -13.92 -3.29
CA LYS A 121 11.51 -13.10 -4.23
C LYS A 121 11.73 -13.50 -5.69
N ALA A 122 12.98 -13.74 -6.10
CA ALA A 122 13.30 -14.20 -7.45
C ALA A 122 12.70 -15.58 -7.73
N ALA A 123 12.86 -16.53 -6.80
CA ALA A 123 12.28 -17.86 -6.91
C ALA A 123 10.75 -17.82 -7.03
N THR A 124 10.07 -17.03 -6.20
CA THR A 124 8.61 -16.86 -6.25
C THR A 124 8.15 -16.29 -7.59
N LYS A 125 8.85 -15.29 -8.14
CA LYS A 125 8.55 -14.74 -9.47
C LYS A 125 8.67 -15.78 -10.58
N ILE A 126 9.76 -16.56 -10.56
CA ILE A 126 9.99 -17.63 -11.54
C ILE A 126 8.90 -18.70 -11.42
N GLN A 127 8.60 -19.15 -10.20
CA GLN A 127 7.56 -20.15 -9.94
C GLN A 127 6.18 -19.67 -10.40
N ALA A 128 5.81 -18.43 -10.09
CA ALA A 128 4.53 -17.85 -10.52
C ALA A 128 4.43 -17.76 -12.05
N ALA A 129 5.50 -17.30 -12.71
CA ALA A 129 5.56 -17.22 -14.17
C ALA A 129 5.44 -18.60 -14.81
N PHE A 130 6.15 -19.60 -14.28
CA PHE A 130 6.11 -20.98 -14.77
C PHE A 130 4.72 -21.61 -14.60
N ARG A 131 4.11 -21.48 -13.42
CA ARG A 131 2.73 -21.96 -13.17
C ARG A 131 1.74 -21.32 -14.15
N GLY A 132 1.84 -20.01 -14.36
CA GLY A 132 1.00 -19.30 -15.32
C GLY A 132 1.22 -19.74 -16.76
N TYR A 133 2.48 -19.99 -17.16
CA TYR A 133 2.81 -20.53 -18.49
C TYR A 133 2.22 -21.92 -18.70
N LEU A 134 2.40 -22.82 -17.72
CA LEU A 134 1.89 -24.18 -17.79
C LEU A 134 0.36 -24.21 -17.94
N TRP A 135 -0.35 -23.39 -17.16
CA TRP A 135 -1.80 -23.25 -17.28
C TRP A 135 -2.20 -22.80 -18.69
N ARG A 136 -1.59 -21.72 -19.21
CA ARG A 136 -1.90 -21.20 -20.55
C ARG A 136 -1.61 -22.22 -21.66
N LYS A 137 -0.52 -22.99 -21.53
CA LYS A 137 -0.16 -24.04 -22.49
C LYS A 137 -1.23 -25.13 -22.52
N ASN A 138 -1.60 -25.66 -21.36
CA ASN A 138 -2.60 -26.73 -21.25
C ASN A 138 -3.96 -26.25 -21.76
N THR A 139 -4.42 -25.07 -21.34
CA THR A 139 -5.70 -24.51 -21.80
C THR A 139 -5.72 -24.28 -23.32
N LYS A 140 -4.59 -23.92 -23.94
CA LYS A 140 -4.52 -23.75 -25.39
C LYS A 140 -4.66 -25.08 -26.14
N GLU A 141 -4.05 -26.14 -25.61
CA GLU A 141 -4.16 -27.51 -26.13
C GLU A 141 -5.61 -28.01 -26.03
N ASP A 142 -6.22 -27.89 -24.86
CA ASP A 142 -7.61 -28.30 -24.62
C ASP A 142 -8.59 -27.53 -25.52
N LEU A 143 -8.39 -26.22 -25.65
CA LEU A 143 -9.21 -25.37 -26.51
C LEU A 143 -9.05 -25.74 -27.99
N TYR A 144 -7.86 -26.16 -28.43
CA TYR A 144 -7.63 -26.62 -29.80
C TYR A 144 -8.42 -27.90 -30.09
N ILE A 145 -8.36 -28.89 -29.19
CA ILE A 145 -9.12 -30.14 -29.31
C ILE A 145 -10.62 -29.87 -29.35
N ALA A 146 -11.12 -29.03 -28.44
CA ALA A 146 -12.53 -28.65 -28.40
C ALA A 146 -12.99 -27.95 -29.69
N LYS A 147 -12.16 -27.07 -30.27
CA LYS A 147 -12.45 -26.41 -31.55
C LYS A 147 -12.51 -27.39 -32.72
N CYS A 148 -11.59 -28.35 -32.79
CA CYS A 148 -11.59 -29.39 -33.81
C CYS A 148 -12.87 -30.23 -33.71
N ALA A 149 -13.22 -30.70 -32.52
CA ALA A 149 -14.44 -31.46 -32.29
C ALA A 149 -15.70 -30.67 -32.66
N ALA A 150 -15.79 -29.40 -32.25
CA ALA A 150 -16.91 -28.52 -32.60
C ALA A 150 -17.05 -28.35 -34.11
N THR A 151 -15.94 -28.19 -34.84
CA THR A 151 -15.93 -28.05 -36.30
C THR A 151 -16.50 -29.30 -36.99
N VAL A 152 -16.12 -30.50 -36.52
CA VAL A 152 -16.64 -31.78 -37.04
C VAL A 152 -18.14 -31.92 -36.79
N ILE A 153 -18.60 -31.65 -35.57
CA ILE A 153 -20.02 -31.73 -35.22
C ILE A 153 -20.83 -30.73 -36.06
N GLN A 154 -20.33 -29.50 -36.18
CA GLN A 154 -20.98 -28.44 -36.96
C GLN A 154 -21.10 -28.80 -38.45
N SER A 155 -20.06 -29.38 -39.06
CA SER A 155 -20.11 -29.75 -40.47
C SER A 155 -21.10 -30.89 -40.73
N VAL A 156 -21.11 -31.91 -39.86
CA VAL A 156 -22.07 -33.03 -39.93
C VAL A 156 -23.50 -32.53 -39.77
N PHE A 157 -23.77 -31.68 -38.78
CA PHE A 157 -25.09 -31.12 -38.54
C PHE A 157 -25.58 -30.26 -39.71
N ARG A 158 -24.72 -29.38 -40.26
CA ARG A 158 -25.04 -28.58 -41.45
C ARG A 158 -25.42 -29.49 -42.62
N GLY A 159 -24.63 -30.53 -42.90
CA GLY A 159 -24.94 -31.49 -43.95
C GLY A 159 -26.26 -32.26 -43.72
N TYR A 160 -26.55 -32.67 -42.48
CA TYR A 160 -27.81 -33.30 -42.13
C TYR A 160 -29.00 -32.36 -42.38
N ARG A 161 -28.88 -31.09 -41.97
CA ARG A 161 -29.93 -30.07 -42.11
C ARG A 161 -30.29 -29.84 -43.58
N GLU A 162 -29.30 -29.68 -44.45
CA GLU A 162 -29.52 -29.52 -45.90
C GLU A 162 -30.20 -30.76 -46.50
N ARG A 163 -29.72 -31.98 -46.18
CA ARG A 163 -30.34 -33.22 -46.66
C ARG A 163 -31.77 -33.44 -46.17
N LYS A 164 -32.10 -32.97 -44.96
CA LYS A 164 -33.45 -33.01 -44.42
C LYS A 164 -34.38 -32.01 -45.10
N ALA A 165 -33.88 -30.85 -45.51
CA ALA A 165 -34.66 -29.83 -46.21
C ALA A 165 -34.98 -30.20 -47.68
N LEU A 166 -34.17 -31.09 -48.28
CA LEU A 166 -34.38 -31.61 -49.65
C LEU A 166 -35.34 -32.81 -49.72
N LYS A 167 -35.80 -33.31 -48.57
CA LYS A 167 -36.81 -34.38 -48.45
C LYS A 167 -38.15 -33.78 -48.06
#